data_AF-A0A946CF93-F1
#
_entry.id   AF-A0A946CF93-F1
#
_cell.length_a   1.000
_cell.length_b   1.000
_cell.length_c   1.000
_cell.angle_alpha   90.00
_cell.angle_beta   90.00
_cell.angle_gamma   90.00
#
_symmetry.space_group_name_H-M   'P 1'
#
loop_
_entity.id
_entity.type
_entity.pdbx_description
1 polymer ?
#
loop_
_entity_poly.entity_id
_entity_poly.type
_entity_poly.pdbx_seq_one_letter_code
_entity_poly.pdbx_strand_id
1 'polypeptide(L)' 'MGEIEAAIGIEQLKKLPAFIAEKVELAEIITEGLKNLAGLRVPFVEKNCTHVYYAYPLLLSETQTEVI' A
#
# COMPACT_ATOMS: atom_id res chain seq x y z
N MET A 1 8.15 2.75 26.72
CA MET A 1 8.58 3.84 25.83
C MET A 1 9.42 4.80 26.65
N GLY A 2 10.69 4.96 26.31
CA GLY A 2 11.60 5.92 26.95
C GLY A 2 11.68 7.25 26.19
N GLU A 3 12.31 8.25 26.80
CA GLU A 3 12.42 9.60 26.25
C GLU A 3 13.05 9.65 24.84
N ILE A 4 14.02 8.77 24.57
CA ILE A 4 14.66 8.68 23.25
C ILE A 4 13.67 8.19 22.19
N GLU A 5 12.88 7.17 22.50
CA GLU A 5 11.86 6.63 21.59
C GLU A 5 10.76 7.67 21.33
N ALA A 6 10.38 8.43 22.35
CA ALA A 6 9.41 9.53 22.24
C ALA A 6 9.93 10.65 21.34
N ALA A 7 11.19 11.08 21.54
CA ALA A 7 11.82 12.11 20.70
C ALA A 7 11.90 11.68 19.23
N ILE A 8 12.27 10.42 18.96
CA ILE A 8 12.28 9.87 17.59
C ILE A 8 10.86 9.87 17.01
N GLY A 9 9.87 9.42 17.78
CA GLY A 9 8.47 9.39 17.36
C GLY A 9 7.94 10.76 16.96
N ILE A 10 8.24 11.80 17.74
CA ILE A 10 7.83 13.18 17.45
C ILE A 10 8.39 13.65 16.09
N GLU A 11 9.66 13.39 15.79
CA GLU A 11 10.24 13.76 14.50
C GLU A 11 9.72 12.91 13.33
N GLN A 12 9.39 11.63 13.57
CA GLN A 12 8.76 10.78 12.55
C GLN A 12 7.34 11.23 12.21
N LEU A 13 6.55 11.63 13.21
CA LEU A 13 5.18 12.11 13.00
C LEU A 13 5.13 13.36 12.10
N LYS A 14 6.15 14.24 12.18
CA LYS A 14 6.26 15.40 11.28
C LYS A 14 6.45 15.01 9.81
N LYS A 15 7.15 13.90 9.55
CA LYS A 15 7.47 13.40 8.20
C LYS A 15 6.38 12.48 7.63
N LEU A 16 5.54 11.94 8.50
CA LEU A 16 4.53 10.94 8.17
C LEU A 16 3.62 11.32 6.97
N PRO A 17 3.10 12.56 6.85
CA PRO A 17 2.24 12.90 5.71
C PRO A 17 2.93 12.76 4.35
N ALA A 18 4.22 13.16 4.26
CA ALA A 18 4.99 13.05 3.03
C ALA A 18 5.25 11.59 2.65
N PHE A 19 5.62 10.75 3.62
CA PHE A 19 5.82 9.33 3.38
C PHE A 19 4.53 8.59 2.99
N ILE A 20 3.39 8.98 3.56
CA ILE A 20 2.10 8.41 3.16
C ILE A 20 1.77 8.82 1.73
N ALA A 21 1.94 10.09 1.35
CA ALA A 21 1.67 10.56 0.00
C ALA A 21 2.50 9.80 -1.05
N GLU A 22 3.81 9.65 -0.82
CA GLU A 22 4.70 8.89 -1.69
C GLU A 22 4.28 7.41 -1.81
N LYS A 23 3.91 6.77 -0.70
CA LYS A 23 3.43 5.39 -0.71
C LYS A 23 2.12 5.22 -1.49
N VAL A 24 1.19 6.16 -1.35
CA VAL A 24 -0.08 6.14 -2.08
C VAL A 24 0.19 6.29 -3.58
N GLU A 25 1.04 7.23 -3.99
CA GLU A 25 1.43 7.44 -5.39
C GLU A 25 2.06 6.16 -5.99
N LEU A 26 3.00 5.53 -5.27
CA LEU A 26 3.60 4.28 -5.71
C LEU A 26 2.57 3.15 -5.82
N ALA A 27 1.65 3.04 -4.87
CA ALA A 27 0.59 2.04 -4.90
C ALA A 27 -0.37 2.26 -6.09
N GLU A 28 -0.69 3.51 -6.44
CA GLU A 28 -1.49 3.85 -7.62
C GLU A 28 -0.77 3.44 -8.91
N ILE A 29 0.52 3.73 -9.05
CA ILE A 29 1.33 3.32 -10.20
C ILE A 29 1.31 1.80 -10.38
N ILE A 30 1.54 1.05 -9.29
CA ILE A 30 1.52 -0.41 -9.31
C ILE A 30 0.11 -0.93 -9.63
N THR A 31 -0.93 -0.30 -9.08
CA THR A 31 -2.34 -0.65 -9.34
C THR A 31 -2.68 -0.48 -10.81
N GLU A 32 -2.34 0.67 -11.39
CA GLU A 32 -2.58 0.95 -12.81
C GLU A 32 -1.84 -0.03 -13.73
N GLY A 33 -0.61 -0.39 -13.38
CA GLY A 33 0.19 -1.36 -14.14
C GLY A 33 -0.33 -2.80 -14.06
N LEU A 34 -0.95 -3.20 -12.95
CA LEU A 34 -1.33 -4.60 -12.68
C LEU A 34 -2.83 -4.89 -12.78
N LYS A 35 -3.72 -3.89 -12.72
CA LYS A 35 -5.19 -4.10 -12.61
C LYS A 35 -5.82 -4.92 -13.73
N ASN A 36 -5.18 -4.97 -14.90
CA ASN A 36 -5.69 -5.68 -16.08
C ASN A 36 -5.04 -7.06 -16.27
N LEU A 37 -4.16 -7.48 -15.37
CA LEU A 37 -3.51 -8.79 -15.46
C LEU A 37 -4.50 -9.88 -15.03
N ALA A 38 -4.78 -10.81 -15.95
CA ALA A 38 -5.66 -11.95 -15.69
C ALA A 38 -5.11 -12.78 -14.52
N GLY A 39 -6.01 -13.20 -13.62
CA GLY A 39 -5.63 -13.96 -12.43
C GLY A 39 -5.02 -13.15 -11.30
N LEU A 40 -4.82 -11.83 -11.44
CA LEU A 40 -4.33 -11.00 -10.35
C LEU A 40 -5.41 -10.02 -9.87
N ARG A 41 -5.61 -9.94 -8.55
CA ARG A 41 -6.43 -8.91 -7.92
C ARG A 41 -5.54 -7.96 -7.15
N VAL A 42 -5.58 -6.68 -7.56
CA VAL A 42 -4.94 -5.56 -6.90
C VAL A 42 -5.73 -5.12 -5.64
N PRO A 43 -5.10 -4.40 -4.68
CA PRO A 43 -5.79 -3.85 -3.53
C PRO A 43 -6.97 -2.96 -3.93
N PHE A 44 -8.05 -3.02 -3.15
CA PHE A 44 -9.19 -2.12 -3.28
C PHE A 44 -9.23 -1.16 -2.09
N VAL A 45 -9.56 0.11 -2.36
CA VAL A 45 -9.75 1.14 -1.35
C VAL A 45 -11.23 1.53 -1.32
N GLU A 46 -11.85 1.37 -0.15
CA GLU A 46 -13.27 1.68 0.06
C GLU A 46 -13.56 3.18 -0.10
N LYS A 47 -14.77 3.53 -0.54
CA LYS A 47 -15.17 4.92 -0.72
C LYS A 47 -15.06 5.69 0.61
N ASN A 48 -14.50 6.90 0.56
CA ASN A 48 -14.25 7.78 1.71
C ASN A 48 -13.22 7.23 2.73
N CYS A 49 -12.45 6.20 2.37
CA CYS A 49 -11.33 5.69 3.15
C CYS A 49 -10.00 5.98 2.44
N THR A 50 -8.92 6.01 3.22
CA THR A 50 -7.54 6.06 2.71
C THR A 50 -6.78 4.83 3.18
N HIS A 51 -5.87 4.32 2.35
CA HIS A 51 -4.98 3.22 2.71
C HIS A 51 -3.53 3.73 2.77
N VAL A 52 -2.82 3.46 3.86
CA VAL A 52 -1.44 3.97 4.08
C VAL A 52 -0.35 3.01 3.60
N TYR A 53 -0.74 1.85 3.07
CA TYR A 53 0.13 0.85 2.43
C TYR A 53 1.38 0.50 3.28
N TYR A 54 1.17 -0.16 4.42
CA TYR A 54 2.27 -0.85 5.10
C TYR A 54 2.92 -1.88 4.16
N ALA A 55 2.08 -2.60 3.42
CA ALA A 55 2.45 -3.42 2.27
C ALA A 55 1.43 -3.20 1.13
N TYR A 56 1.79 -3.61 -0.08
CA TYR A 56 0.91 -3.67 -1.23
C TYR A 56 0.50 -5.14 -1.49
N PRO A 57 -0.66 -5.60 -0.98
CA PRO A 57 -1.04 -7.00 -1.10
C PRO A 57 -1.56 -7.32 -2.51
N LEU A 58 -1.30 -8.55 -2.97
CA LEU A 58 -1.83 -9.07 -4.22
C LEU A 58 -2.50 -10.41 -3.94
N LEU A 59 -3.66 -10.64 -4.57
CA LEU A 59 -4.32 -11.95 -4.51
C LEU A 59 -4.23 -12.62 -5.87
N LEU A 60 -3.75 -13.86 -5.88
CA LEU A 60 -3.72 -14.70 -7.06
C LEU A 60 -5.03 -15.51 -7.15
N SER A 61 -5.64 -15.52 -8.33
CA SER A 61 -6.79 -16.35 -8.67
C SER A 61 -6.32 -17.47 -9.57
N GLU A 62 -6.02 -18.62 -8.97
CA GLU A 62 -5.48 -19.81 -9.66
C GLU A 62 -6.34 -20.26 -10.84
N THR A 63 -7.66 -20.07 -10.77
CA THR A 63 -8.63 -20.42 -11.81
C THR A 63 -8.51 -19.61 -13.12
N GLN A 64 -7.82 -18.46 -13.12
CA GLN A 64 -7.64 -17.61 -14.30
C GLN A 64 -6.21 -17.66 -14.86
N THR A 65 -5.30 -18.27 -14.13
CA THR A 65 -3.96 -18.58 -14.60
C THR A 65 -3.98 -19.97 -15.24
N GLU A 66 -3.58 -20.08 -16.51
CA GLU A 66 -3.37 -21.37 -17.20
C GLU A 66 -2.13 -22.12 -16.67
N VAL A 67 -1.88 -22.04 -15.36
CA VAL A 67 -0.80 -22.75 -14.70
C VAL A 67 -1.40 -24.04 -14.13
N ILE A 68 -0.91 -25.14 -14.67
CA ILE A 68 -1.29 -26.54 -14.49
C ILE A 68 -1.27 -26.96 -13.02
#